data_AF-A0A9E0PS15-F1
#
_entry.id   AF-A0A9E0PS15-F1
#
_cell.length_a   1.000
_cell.length_b   1.000
_cell.length_c   1.000
_cell.angle_alpha   90.00
_cell.angle_beta   90.00
_cell.angle_gamma   90.00
#
_symmetry.space_group_name_H-M   'P 1'
#
loop_
_entity.id
_entity.type
_entity.pdbx_description
1 polymer ?
#
loop_
_entity_poly.entity_id
_entity_poly.type
_entity_poly.pdbx_seq_one_letter_code
_entity_poly.pdbx_strand_id
1 'polypeptide(L)' 'LFPLDRVMTSFADCVEGMTVGELRRCWIPAARNEGFPSAPTGALIFELELLNLADAAKIFTPGTPKTN' A
#
# COMPACT_ATOMS: atom_id res chain seq x y z
N LEU A 1 8.95 -5.63 -1.11
CA LEU A 1 8.35 -4.90 0.02
C LEU A 1 7.40 -3.86 -0.56
N PHE A 2 6.21 -3.67 0.01
CA PHE A 2 5.21 -2.70 -0.46
C PHE A 2 5.06 -1.58 0.58
N PRO A 3 5.73 -0.42 0.42
CA PRO A 3 5.60 0.70 1.36
C PRO A 3 4.22 1.36 1.20
N LEU A 4 3.43 1.41 2.28
CA LEU A 4 2.08 1.96 2.24
C LEU A 4 2.04 3.48 2.02
N ASP A 5 3.15 4.18 2.29
CA ASP A 5 3.33 5.61 2.04
C ASP A 5 3.62 5.95 0.57
N ARG A 6 3.78 4.94 -0.30
CA ARG A 6 4.12 5.12 -1.73
C ARG A 6 3.10 4.48 -2.69
N VAL A 7 1.96 4.07 -2.16
CA VAL A 7 0.82 3.58 -2.95
C VAL A 7 -0.32 4.60 -2.92
N MET A 8 -1.37 4.36 -3.70
CA MET A 8 -2.57 5.19 -3.63
C MET A 8 -3.18 5.14 -2.22
N THR A 9 -3.56 6.29 -1.68
CA THR A 9 -4.07 6.41 -0.30
C THR A 9 -5.24 5.47 -0.02
N SER A 10 -6.20 5.39 -0.94
CA SER A 10 -7.38 4.51 -0.79
C SER A 10 -7.04 3.02 -0.71
N PHE A 11 -5.90 2.61 -1.28
CA PHE A 11 -5.41 1.23 -1.16
C PHE A 11 -4.71 1.03 0.19
N ALA A 12 -3.87 1.99 0.59
CA ALA A 12 -3.23 1.98 1.92
C ALA A 12 -4.27 1.87 3.04
N ASP A 13 -5.32 2.70 3.03
CA ASP A 13 -6.41 2.66 4.00
C ASP A 13 -7.03 1.25 4.13
N CYS A 14 -7.20 0.55 3.00
CA CYS A 14 -7.79 -0.78 3.03
C CYS A 14 -6.87 -1.81 3.70
N VAL A 15 -5.56 -1.72 3.42
CA VAL A 15 -4.53 -2.61 3.98
C VAL A 15 -4.25 -2.30 5.45
N GLU A 16 -4.24 -1.03 5.86
CA GLU A 16 -4.05 -0.63 7.26
C GLU A 16 -5.13 -1.21 8.19
N GLY A 17 -6.34 -1.41 7.66
CA GLY A 17 -7.43 -2.07 8.40
C GLY A 17 -7.40 -3.60 8.37
N MET A 18 -6.44 -4.25 7.71
CA MET A 18 -6.38 -5.72 7.59
C MET A 18 -5.59 -6.36 8.73
N THR A 19 -5.91 -7.61 9.04
CA THR A 19 -5.12 -8.47 9.93
C THR A 19 -4.24 -9.43 9.13
N VAL A 20 -3.04 -9.75 9.63
CA VAL A 20 -2.16 -10.73 8.97
C VAL A 20 -2.88 -12.09 8.85
N GLY A 21 -2.80 -12.70 7.66
CA GLY A 21 -3.52 -13.91 7.27
C GLY A 21 -4.93 -13.68 6.73
N GLU A 22 -5.42 -12.43 6.71
CA GLU A 22 -6.74 -12.09 6.20
C GLU A 22 -6.79 -12.07 4.67
N LEU A 23 -7.86 -12.63 4.11
CA LEU A 23 -8.30 -12.40 2.73
C LEU A 23 -9.41 -11.35 2.71
N ARG A 24 -9.21 -10.25 1.97
CA ARG A 24 -10.16 -9.14 1.89
C ARG A 24 -10.36 -8.67 0.46
N ARG A 25 -11.62 -8.35 0.13
CA ARG A 25 -11.96 -7.59 -1.08
C ARG A 25 -12.02 -6.10 -0.76
N CYS A 26 -11.08 -5.34 -1.30
CA CYS A 26 -11.02 -3.89 -1.18
C CYS A 26 -11.73 -3.25 -2.37
N TRP A 27 -12.74 -2.43 -2.09
CA TRP A 27 -13.42 -1.64 -3.10
C TRP A 27 -13.00 -0.17 -3.02
N ILE A 28 -12.49 0.36 -4.12
CA ILE A 28 -12.09 1.76 -4.25
C ILE A 28 -13.06 2.43 -5.23
N PRO A 29 -13.97 3.31 -4.76
CA PRO A 29 -14.89 4.01 -5.63
C PRO A 29 -14.14 4.95 -6.58
N ALA A 30 -14.71 5.21 -7.76
CA ALA A 30 -14.09 6.07 -8.78
C ALA A 30 -13.70 7.46 -8.27
N ALA A 31 -14.51 8.04 -7.37
CA ALA A 31 -14.24 9.34 -6.75
C ALA A 31 -13.00 9.35 -5.83
N ARG A 32 -12.48 8.17 -5.46
CA ARG A 32 -11.27 7.98 -4.65
C ARG A 32 -10.17 7.24 -5.41
N ASN A 33 -10.31 7.09 -6.72
CA ASN A 33 -9.28 6.51 -7.59
C ASN A 33 -8.36 7.63 -8.11
N GLU A 34 -7.36 7.98 -7.30
CA GLU A 34 -6.30 8.93 -7.67
C GLU A 34 -5.19 8.27 -8.51
N GLY A 35 -5.47 7.11 -9.12
CA GLY A 35 -4.48 6.21 -9.72
C GLY A 35 -3.43 6.89 -10.62
N PHE A 36 -2.32 6.19 -10.83
CA PHE A 36 -1.22 6.70 -11.67
C PHE A 36 -1.65 6.92 -13.13
N PRO A 37 -0.88 7.68 -13.95
CA PRO A 37 -1.28 8.05 -15.31
C PRO A 37 -1.72 6.89 -16.24
N SER A 38 -1.34 5.65 -15.94
CA SER A 38 -1.72 4.44 -16.67
C SER A 38 -2.75 3.55 -15.95
N ALA A 39 -3.29 4.00 -14.81
CA ALA A 39 -4.26 3.24 -14.04
C ALA A 39 -5.62 3.21 -14.77
N PRO A 40 -6.38 2.11 -14.66
CA PRO A 40 -7.75 2.05 -15.15
C PRO A 40 -8.59 3.17 -14.54
N THR A 41 -9.44 3.78 -15.36
CA THR A 41 -10.41 4.78 -14.92
C THR A 41 -11.61 4.09 -14.27
N GLY A 42 -12.28 4.78 -13.33
CA GLY A 42 -13.45 4.27 -12.65
C GLY A 42 -13.15 3.59 -11.31
N ALA A 43 -14.09 2.78 -10.82
CA ALA A 43 -13.95 2.07 -9.55
C ALA A 43 -13.04 0.85 -9.70
N LEU A 44 -12.22 0.59 -8.69
CA LEU A 44 -11.31 -0.56 -8.65
C LEU A 44 -11.76 -1.55 -7.57
N ILE A 45 -11.58 -2.83 -7.85
CA ILE A 45 -11.79 -3.91 -6.89
C ILE A 45 -10.47 -4.68 -6.81
N PHE A 46 -9.93 -4.82 -5.61
CA PHE A 46 -8.76 -5.64 -5.33
C PHE A 46 -9.15 -6.81 -4.43
N GLU A 47 -8.64 -7.99 -4.71
CA GLU A 47 -8.65 -9.11 -3.78
C GLU A 47 -7.24 -9.26 -3.21
N LEU A 48 -7.14 -9.14 -1.89
CA LEU A 48 -5.88 -9.07 -1.17
C LEU A 48 -5.77 -10.18 -0.16
N GLU A 49 -4.58 -10.75 -0.04
CA GLU A 49 -4.15 -11.56 1.10
C GLU A 49 -3.06 -10.80 1.84
N LEU A 50 -3.26 -10.49 3.12
CA LEU A 50 -2.22 -9.85 3.93
C LEU A 50 -1.28 -10.91 4.51
N LEU A 51 -0.18 -11.20 3.80
CA LEU A 51 0.76 -12.24 4.21
C LEU A 51 1.60 -11.86 5.44
N ASN A 52 2.05 -10.60 5.53
CA ASN A 52 2.87 -10.13 6.64
C ASN A 52 2.93 -8.59 6.70
N LEU A 53 3.30 -8.06 7.87
CA LEU A 53 3.69 -6.66 8.06
C LEU A 53 5.17 -6.58 8.41
N ALA A 54 5.81 -5.51 7.96
CA ALA A 54 7.23 -5.32 8.19
C ALA A 54 7.51 -3.86 8.57
N ASP A 55 8.29 -3.67 9.62
CA ASP A 55 8.70 -2.35 10.09
C ASP A 55 9.74 -1.77 9.13
N ALA A 56 9.36 -0.71 8.41
CA ALA A 56 10.21 -0.08 7.41
C ALA A 56 11.59 0.32 7.97
N ALA A 57 11.67 0.77 9.22
CA ALA A 57 12.92 1.18 9.86
C ALA A 57 13.87 -0.01 10.11
N LYS A 58 13.33 -1.23 10.26
CA LYS A 58 14.12 -2.45 10.43
C LYS A 58 14.61 -3.04 9.11
N ILE A 59 14.02 -2.62 7.99
CA ILE A 59 14.30 -3.17 6.66
C ILE A 59 15.20 -2.21 5.87
N PHE A 60 14.98 -0.90 6.05
CA PHE A 60 15.79 0.14 5.46
C PHE A 60 16.47 0.93 6.59
N THR A 61 17.74 0.65 6.83
CA THR A 61 18.59 1.55 7.60
C THR A 61 18.97 2.70 6.66
N PRO A 62 18.58 3.96 6.91
CA PRO A 62 19.11 5.07 6.15
C PRO A 62 20.63 5.04 6.30
N GLY A 63 21.34 4.94 5.18
CA GLY A 63 22.80 4.88 5.18
C GLY A 63 23.36 6.00 6.05
N THR A 64 24.30 5.65 6.92
CA THR A 64 25.12 6.59 7.69
C THR A 64 25.54 7.75 6.79
N PRO A 65 25.42 9.02 7.24
CA PRO A 65 25.87 10.14 6.43
C PRO A 65 27.34 9.90 6.05
N LYS A 66 27.65 9.82 4.76
CA LYS A 66 29.05 9.88 4.32
C LYS A 66 29.53 11.31 4.57
N THR A 67 30.23 11.50 5.69
CA THR A 67 31.12 12.65 5.89
C THR A 67 32.20 12.58 4.82
N ASN A 68 32.16 13.54 3.89
CA ASN A 68 33.31 13.94 3.09
C ASN A 68 34.15 14.95 3.88
#